data_AF-A0A7L2W840-F1
#
_entry.id   AF-A0A7L2W840-F1
#
_cell.length_a   1.000
_cell.length_b   1.000
_cell.length_c   1.000
_cell.angle_alpha   90.00
_cell.angle_beta   90.00
_cell.angle_gamma   90.00
#
_symmetry.space_group_name_H-M   'P 1'
#
loop_
_entity.id
_entity.type
_entity.pdbx_description
1 polymer ?
#
loop_
_entity_poly.entity_id
_entity_poly.type
_entity_poly.pdbx_seq_one_letter_code
_entity_poly.pdbx_strand_id
1 'polypeptide(L)'
;GFLEDGILVRDRGRIQQRYLRSPSFPWDLVTVLPTDLLYLCLGPGVPAVRANRCLRAPRLFEAFDRWETRTAHPNAFRVAKLMLYVFITIHWHGCLYFALSSWLGLGTDAWVCPNASRPGFARPLRQYLHSFYFSTLILTTVGDMPEPQREEEFLFVTAGFLLAVLGFATITGSISSVISNMNAADAAFYPDPQPVRRYLRAQGVRPRRTPPQPPAPPGLTAASASPGNTSGNRRTANIMSIGYSDLFCLSKEDLAEVLAEFPSARAVMEAKGRELLLRMGKLDVHTEAAAAEAERRAQALETAWEGLQTRAARLLAQLESSAFKLALRVQRLERRLRRQRPAGAAG
;
A
#
# COMPACT_ATOMS: atom_id res chain seq x y z
N GLY A 1 -1.73 8.15 -26.46
CA GLY A 1 -2.19 9.17 -25.50
C GLY A 1 -1.24 9.19 -24.33
N PHE A 2 -1.15 10.32 -23.64
CA PHE A 2 -0.41 10.42 -22.37
C PHE A 2 -1.38 10.87 -21.28
N LEU A 3 -1.04 10.59 -20.03
CA LEU A 3 -1.79 11.08 -18.87
C LEU A 3 -1.29 12.46 -18.48
N GLU A 4 -2.22 13.39 -18.30
CA GLU A 4 -1.98 14.73 -17.77
C GLU A 4 -3.09 14.99 -16.76
N ASP A 5 -2.72 15.27 -15.50
CA ASP A 5 -3.66 15.42 -14.38
C ASP A 5 -4.67 14.27 -14.21
N GLY A 6 -4.26 13.04 -14.52
CA GLY A 6 -5.11 11.86 -14.46
C GLY A 6 -6.06 11.67 -15.65
N ILE A 7 -6.08 12.59 -16.61
CA ILE A 7 -6.93 12.51 -17.81
C ILE A 7 -6.09 11.98 -18.99
N LEU A 8 -6.64 11.01 -19.71
CA LEU A 8 -6.01 10.48 -20.93
C LEU A 8 -6.18 11.46 -22.09
N VAL A 9 -5.14 12.22 -22.39
CA VAL A 9 -5.11 13.13 -23.55
C VAL A 9 -4.98 12.31 -24.84
N ARG A 10 -5.96 12.45 -25.74
CA ARG A 10 -6.04 11.77 -27.05
C ARG A 10 -5.76 12.69 -28.25
N ASP A 11 -5.55 13.97 -28.00
CA ASP A 11 -5.25 14.95 -29.05
C ASP A 11 -3.95 14.59 -29.80
N ARG A 12 -4.06 14.43 -31.13
CA ARG A 12 -2.95 14.02 -31.99
C ARG A 12 -1.82 15.03 -31.98
N GLY A 13 -2.10 16.33 -31.98
CA GLY A 13 -1.07 17.37 -32.04
C GLY A 13 -0.20 17.38 -30.78
N ARG A 14 -0.86 17.33 -29.62
CA ARG A 14 -0.17 17.28 -28.31
C ARG A 14 0.63 15.99 -28.12
N ILE A 15 0.09 14.86 -28.58
CA ILE A 15 0.81 13.57 -28.54
C ILE A 15 2.08 13.63 -29.40
N GLN A 16 2.00 14.17 -30.62
CA GLN A 16 3.15 14.28 -31.51
C GLN A 16 4.24 15.19 -30.94
N GLN A 17 3.87 16.38 -30.44
CA GLN A 17 4.84 17.33 -29.87
C GLN A 17 5.57 16.72 -28.66
N ARG A 18 4.83 16.02 -27.78
CA ARG A 18 5.42 15.34 -26.63
C ARG A 18 6.32 14.18 -27.06
N TYR A 19 5.91 13.40 -28.05
CA TYR A 19 6.68 12.27 -28.54
C TYR A 19 7.98 12.70 -29.20
N LEU A 20 7.96 13.75 -30.04
CA LEU A 20 9.16 14.29 -30.70
C LEU A 20 10.17 14.91 -29.72
N ARG A 21 9.68 15.49 -28.61
CA ARG A 21 10.55 15.95 -27.51
C ARG A 21 11.04 14.84 -26.59
N SER A 22 10.43 13.65 -26.66
CA SER A 22 10.82 12.52 -25.81
C SER A 22 12.15 11.93 -26.28
N PRO A 23 13.04 11.53 -25.36
CA PRO A 23 14.26 10.81 -25.71
C PRO A 23 13.98 9.45 -26.40
N SER A 24 12.74 8.95 -26.39
CA SER A 24 12.34 7.72 -27.08
C SER A 24 12.33 7.85 -28.61
N PHE A 25 12.10 9.05 -29.15
CA PHE A 25 11.99 9.29 -30.59
C PHE A 25 13.24 8.88 -31.40
N PRO A 26 14.48 9.29 -31.03
CA PRO A 26 15.67 8.88 -31.78
C PRO A 26 15.88 7.36 -31.74
N TRP A 27 15.60 6.70 -30.61
CA TRP A 27 15.69 5.23 -30.51
C TRP A 27 14.73 4.54 -31.47
N ASP A 28 13.50 5.03 -31.56
CA ASP A 28 12.50 4.50 -32.49
C ASP A 28 12.91 4.72 -33.95
N LEU A 29 13.50 5.87 -34.27
CA LEU A 29 14.01 6.16 -35.61
C LEU A 29 15.11 5.20 -36.03
N VAL A 30 16.08 4.94 -35.15
CA VAL A 30 17.18 3.99 -35.40
C VAL A 30 16.65 2.56 -35.63
N THR A 31 15.55 2.16 -34.97
CA THR A 31 14.96 0.83 -35.15
C THR A 31 14.25 0.64 -36.51
N VAL A 32 13.83 1.73 -37.14
CA VAL A 32 13.08 1.71 -38.42
C VAL A 32 14.01 1.94 -39.62
N LEU A 33 15.25 2.38 -39.36
CA LEU A 33 16.23 2.68 -40.39
C LEU A 33 16.47 1.43 -41.26
N PRO A 34 16.36 1.50 -42.60
CA PRO A 34 16.47 0.38 -43.51
C PRO A 34 17.94 -0.04 -43.67
N THR A 35 18.53 -0.58 -42.61
CA THR A 35 19.90 -1.12 -42.61
C THR A 35 20.05 -2.28 -43.58
N ASP A 36 18.95 -2.93 -44.00
CA ASP A 36 18.93 -3.94 -45.04
C ASP A 36 19.51 -3.43 -46.38
N LEU A 37 19.54 -2.11 -46.64
CA LEU A 37 20.20 -1.54 -47.81
C LEU A 37 21.73 -1.71 -47.77
N LEU A 38 22.34 -1.88 -46.59
CA LEU A 38 23.78 -2.15 -46.48
C LEU A 38 24.18 -3.54 -47.03
N TYR A 39 23.23 -4.45 -47.24
CA TYR A 39 23.51 -5.71 -47.94
C TYR A 39 24.03 -5.51 -49.36
N LEU A 40 23.68 -4.38 -50.00
CA LEU A 40 24.17 -4.03 -51.34
C LEU A 40 25.66 -3.68 -51.36
N CYS A 41 26.22 -3.24 -50.24
CA CYS A 41 27.63 -2.84 -50.13
C CYS A 41 28.51 -3.91 -49.46
N LEU A 42 28.01 -4.62 -48.45
CA LEU A 42 28.79 -5.60 -47.67
C LEU A 42 28.57 -7.07 -48.11
N GLY A 43 27.61 -7.32 -49.02
CA GLY A 43 27.24 -8.65 -49.47
C GLY A 43 26.29 -9.40 -48.51
N PRO A 44 25.63 -10.48 -48.97
CA PRO A 44 24.59 -11.19 -48.23
C PRO A 44 25.10 -12.01 -47.02
N GLY A 45 26.40 -12.07 -46.80
CA GLY A 45 27.04 -12.91 -45.77
C GLY A 45 27.05 -12.34 -44.35
N VAL A 46 26.58 -11.11 -44.13
CA VAL A 46 26.65 -10.44 -42.82
C VAL A 46 25.26 -10.26 -42.21
N PRO A 47 24.68 -11.27 -41.54
CA PRO A 47 23.38 -11.16 -40.89
C PRO A 47 23.34 -10.15 -39.72
N ALA A 48 24.51 -9.72 -39.22
CA ALA A 48 24.63 -8.72 -38.16
C ALA A 48 24.06 -7.33 -38.52
N VAL A 49 23.92 -7.03 -39.81
CA VAL A 49 23.33 -5.77 -40.32
C VAL A 49 21.88 -5.56 -39.85
N ARG A 50 21.19 -6.64 -39.48
CA ARG A 50 19.80 -6.62 -38.98
C ARG A 50 19.67 -6.50 -37.45
N ALA A 51 20.79 -6.38 -36.73
CA ALA A 51 20.78 -6.24 -35.27
C ALA A 51 20.09 -4.96 -34.77
N ASN A 52 19.96 -3.94 -35.64
CA ASN A 52 19.20 -2.71 -35.35
C ASN A 52 17.73 -2.98 -34.95
N ARG A 53 17.15 -4.11 -35.37
CA ARG A 53 15.79 -4.49 -35.00
C ARG A 53 15.67 -4.92 -33.53
N CYS A 54 16.76 -5.40 -32.91
CA CYS A 54 16.78 -5.75 -31.49
C CYS A 54 16.66 -4.52 -30.57
N LEU A 55 16.95 -3.32 -31.09
CA LEU A 55 16.79 -2.05 -30.36
C LEU A 55 15.32 -1.73 -30.04
N ARG A 56 14.36 -2.50 -30.56
CA ARG A 56 12.93 -2.39 -30.24
C ARG A 56 12.58 -2.99 -28.87
N ALA A 57 13.53 -3.60 -28.15
CA ALA A 57 13.32 -4.20 -26.83
C ALA A 57 12.55 -3.32 -25.81
N PRO A 58 12.75 -1.98 -25.71
CA PRO A 58 11.98 -1.13 -24.79
C PRO A 58 10.46 -1.21 -24.97
N ARG A 59 9.99 -1.34 -26.21
CA ARG A 59 8.56 -1.46 -26.53
C ARG A 59 8.00 -2.83 -26.14
N LEU A 60 8.83 -3.87 -26.21
CA LEU A 60 8.47 -5.20 -25.74
C LEU A 60 8.28 -5.20 -24.21
N PHE A 61 9.20 -4.56 -23.48
CA PHE A 61 9.07 -4.41 -22.03
C PHE A 61 7.81 -3.64 -21.64
N GLU A 62 7.50 -2.53 -22.33
CA GLU A 62 6.25 -1.80 -22.11
C GLU A 62 5.00 -2.66 -22.38
N ALA A 63 5.04 -3.51 -23.40
CA ALA A 63 3.95 -4.45 -23.69
C ALA A 63 3.80 -5.50 -22.57
N PHE A 64 4.90 -6.05 -22.07
CA PHE A 64 4.89 -7.00 -20.96
C PHE A 64 4.34 -6.39 -19.67
N ASP A 65 4.68 -5.14 -19.34
CA ASP A 65 4.15 -4.46 -18.15
C ASP A 65 2.63 -4.24 -18.26
N ARG A 66 2.14 -3.90 -19.46
CA ARG A 66 0.70 -3.80 -19.74
C ARG A 66 -0.01 -5.16 -19.69
N TRP A 67 0.68 -6.25 -20.04
CA TRP A 67 0.09 -7.60 -19.97
C TRP A 67 0.05 -8.12 -18.54
N GLU A 68 1.07 -7.81 -17.73
CA GLU A 68 1.11 -8.17 -16.32
C GLU A 68 -0.10 -7.61 -15.56
N THR A 69 -0.47 -6.36 -15.84
CA THR A 69 -1.63 -5.69 -15.19
C THR A 69 -3.00 -6.16 -15.67
N ARG A 70 -3.08 -6.81 -16.83
CA ARG A 70 -4.33 -7.31 -17.42
C ARG A 70 -4.57 -8.80 -17.17
N THR A 71 -3.55 -9.52 -16.73
CA THR A 71 -3.64 -10.97 -16.54
C THR A 71 -4.32 -11.29 -15.21
N ALA A 72 -5.24 -12.25 -15.21
CA ALA A 72 -5.93 -12.70 -13.99
C ALA A 72 -4.98 -13.31 -12.94
N HIS A 73 -3.80 -13.77 -13.37
CA HIS A 73 -2.78 -14.41 -12.56
C HIS A 73 -1.44 -13.65 -12.68
N PRO A 74 -1.29 -12.48 -12.04
CA PRO A 74 -0.11 -11.63 -12.20
C PRO A 74 1.18 -12.32 -11.74
N ASN A 75 1.13 -13.10 -10.66
CA ASN A 75 2.28 -13.83 -10.13
C ASN A 75 2.78 -14.93 -11.11
N ALA A 76 1.87 -15.66 -11.75
CA ALA A 76 2.24 -16.66 -12.75
C ALA A 76 2.87 -16.01 -13.99
N PHE A 77 2.32 -14.88 -14.43
CA PHE A 77 2.88 -14.11 -15.54
C PHE A 77 4.28 -13.57 -15.23
N ARG A 78 4.54 -13.11 -13.99
CA ARG A 78 5.87 -12.70 -13.52
C ARG A 78 6.89 -13.82 -13.63
N VAL A 79 6.55 -15.02 -13.15
CA VAL A 79 7.43 -16.20 -13.24
C VAL A 79 7.67 -16.59 -14.70
N ALA A 80 6.63 -16.60 -15.54
CA ALA A 80 6.78 -16.91 -16.97
C ALA A 80 7.68 -15.89 -17.71
N LYS A 81 7.52 -14.59 -17.41
CA LYS A 81 8.37 -13.50 -17.94
C LYS A 81 9.83 -13.70 -17.53
N LEU A 82 10.08 -14.07 -16.27
CA LEU A 82 11.42 -14.35 -15.76
C LEU A 82 12.05 -15.56 -16.46
N MET A 83 11.31 -16.66 -16.62
CA MET A 83 11.79 -17.84 -17.35
C MET A 83 12.13 -17.51 -18.81
N LEU A 84 11.32 -16.68 -19.47
CA LEU A 84 11.60 -16.19 -20.82
C LEU A 84 12.92 -15.40 -20.89
N TYR A 85 13.20 -14.52 -19.92
CA TYR A 85 14.46 -13.78 -19.87
C TYR A 85 15.68 -14.68 -19.69
N VAL A 86 15.56 -15.72 -18.86
CA VAL A 86 16.63 -16.73 -18.69
C VAL A 86 16.89 -17.45 -20.01
N PHE A 87 15.85 -17.93 -20.68
CA PHE A 87 15.99 -18.64 -21.94
C PHE A 87 16.62 -17.77 -23.05
N ILE A 88 16.21 -16.50 -23.17
CA ILE A 88 16.79 -15.56 -24.14
C ILE A 88 18.27 -15.29 -23.84
N THR A 89 18.64 -15.17 -22.56
CA THR A 89 20.04 -14.97 -22.15
C THR A 89 20.91 -16.17 -22.53
N ILE A 90 20.44 -17.39 -22.26
CA ILE A 90 21.15 -18.63 -22.66
C ILE A 90 21.28 -18.69 -24.19
N HIS A 91 20.23 -18.36 -24.93
CA HIS A 91 20.24 -18.34 -26.39
C HIS A 91 21.28 -17.35 -26.94
N TRP A 92 21.30 -16.10 -26.44
CA TRP A 92 22.25 -15.08 -26.87
C TRP A 92 23.69 -15.44 -26.52
N HIS A 93 23.90 -15.96 -25.30
CA HIS A 93 25.21 -16.46 -24.89
C HIS A 93 25.69 -17.61 -25.79
N GLY A 94 24.81 -18.54 -26.15
CA GLY A 94 25.10 -19.63 -27.08
C GLY A 94 25.45 -19.16 -28.49
N CYS A 95 24.73 -18.15 -28.99
CA CYS A 95 25.03 -17.55 -30.28
C CYS A 95 26.37 -16.81 -30.26
N LEU A 96 26.69 -16.10 -29.17
CA LEU A 96 27.99 -15.45 -28.97
C LEU A 96 29.13 -16.46 -28.91
N TYR A 97 28.95 -17.58 -28.20
CA TYR A 97 29.93 -18.67 -28.17
C TYR A 97 30.20 -19.25 -29.57
N PHE A 98 29.14 -19.49 -30.35
CA PHE A 98 29.30 -19.98 -31.73
C PHE A 98 29.99 -18.94 -32.63
N ALA A 99 29.63 -17.66 -32.50
CA ALA A 99 30.25 -16.57 -33.25
C ALA A 99 31.75 -16.44 -32.92
N LEU A 100 32.11 -16.49 -31.63
CA LEU A 100 33.49 -16.51 -31.17
C LEU A 100 34.23 -17.75 -31.71
N SER A 101 33.63 -18.93 -31.58
CA SER A 101 34.18 -20.19 -32.14
C SER A 101 34.43 -20.11 -33.65
N SER A 102 33.55 -19.44 -34.39
CA SER A 102 33.72 -19.26 -35.85
C SER A 102 34.84 -18.27 -36.20
N TRP A 103 35.13 -17.33 -35.30
CA TRP A 103 36.20 -16.33 -35.48
C TRP A 103 37.58 -16.90 -35.15
N LEU A 104 37.71 -17.68 -34.07
CA LEU A 104 38.96 -18.37 -33.72
C LEU A 104 39.29 -19.53 -34.68
N GLY A 105 38.28 -20.13 -35.31
CA GLY A 105 38.41 -21.26 -36.21
C GLY A 105 37.80 -22.54 -35.63
N LEU A 106 36.86 -23.15 -36.35
CA LEU A 106 36.13 -24.32 -35.86
C LEU A 106 37.05 -25.53 -35.69
N GLY A 107 36.98 -26.15 -34.51
CA GLY A 107 37.70 -27.38 -34.18
C GLY A 107 39.23 -27.26 -34.05
N THR A 108 39.75 -26.05 -33.81
CA THR A 108 41.18 -25.83 -33.52
C THR A 108 41.58 -26.45 -32.18
N ASP A 109 40.76 -26.23 -31.16
CA ASP A 109 41.03 -26.59 -29.76
C ASP A 109 39.82 -27.33 -29.16
N ALA A 110 40.01 -28.00 -28.01
CA ALA A 110 38.95 -28.80 -27.37
C ALA A 110 37.75 -27.98 -26.88
N TRP A 111 37.96 -26.69 -26.61
CA TRP A 111 36.95 -25.74 -26.14
C TRP A 111 36.03 -25.21 -27.26
N VAL A 112 36.60 -25.01 -28.45
CA VAL A 112 35.92 -24.42 -29.60
C VAL A 112 34.90 -25.40 -30.19
N CYS A 113 33.82 -24.87 -30.77
CA CYS A 113 32.81 -25.70 -31.42
C CYS A 113 33.44 -26.64 -32.48
N PRO A 114 33.12 -27.95 -32.45
CA PRO A 114 33.71 -28.90 -33.38
C PRO A 114 33.39 -28.57 -34.84
N ASN A 115 34.37 -28.79 -35.71
CA ASN A 115 34.22 -28.52 -37.14
C ASN A 115 33.27 -29.53 -37.82
N ALA A 116 32.77 -29.16 -39.00
CA ALA A 116 31.87 -29.97 -39.82
C ALA A 116 32.49 -31.31 -40.30
N SER A 117 33.80 -31.47 -40.13
CA SER A 117 34.54 -32.72 -40.38
C SER A 117 34.18 -33.86 -39.42
N ARG A 118 33.62 -33.57 -38.23
CA ARG A 118 33.08 -34.61 -37.35
C ARG A 118 31.75 -35.14 -37.90
N PRO A 119 31.53 -36.47 -37.95
CA PRO A 119 30.31 -37.04 -38.49
C PRO A 119 29.08 -36.51 -37.75
N GLY A 120 28.12 -35.94 -38.49
CA GLY A 120 26.89 -35.36 -37.97
C GLY A 120 26.96 -33.89 -37.54
N PHE A 121 28.14 -33.30 -37.37
CA PHE A 121 28.32 -31.88 -36.97
C PHE A 121 28.19 -30.87 -38.13
N ALA A 122 28.02 -31.34 -39.36
CA ALA A 122 27.67 -30.49 -40.51
C ALA A 122 26.24 -29.92 -40.43
N ARG A 123 25.36 -30.49 -39.58
CA ARG A 123 23.97 -30.01 -39.43
C ARG A 123 23.93 -28.75 -38.55
N PRO A 124 23.29 -27.65 -39.00
CA PRO A 124 23.25 -26.40 -38.23
C PRO A 124 22.50 -26.55 -36.89
N LEU A 125 21.49 -27.42 -36.85
CA LEU A 125 20.78 -27.74 -35.61
C LEU A 125 21.71 -28.36 -34.56
N ARG A 126 22.63 -29.25 -34.96
CA ARG A 126 23.55 -29.89 -34.02
C ARG A 126 24.57 -28.88 -33.47
N GLN A 127 25.06 -27.99 -34.33
CA GLN A 127 25.96 -26.90 -33.92
C GLN A 127 25.27 -25.98 -32.90
N TYR A 128 24.04 -25.55 -33.21
CA TYR A 128 23.24 -24.74 -32.30
C TYR A 128 22.98 -25.44 -30.95
N LEU A 129 22.54 -26.70 -30.97
CA LEU A 129 22.27 -27.47 -29.75
C LEU A 129 23.52 -27.65 -28.89
N HIS A 130 24.68 -27.86 -29.51
CA HIS A 130 25.96 -27.93 -28.79
C HIS A 130 26.30 -26.60 -28.13
N SER A 131 26.20 -25.48 -28.87
CA SER A 131 26.46 -24.14 -28.34
C SER A 131 25.48 -23.73 -27.23
N PHE A 132 24.22 -24.14 -27.36
CA PHE A 132 23.19 -23.92 -26.35
C PHE A 132 23.45 -24.75 -25.09
N TYR A 133 23.84 -26.02 -25.25
CA TYR A 133 24.24 -26.89 -24.14
C TYR A 133 25.44 -26.31 -23.38
N PHE A 134 26.50 -25.94 -24.10
CA PHE A 134 27.69 -25.31 -23.53
C PHE A 134 27.35 -24.04 -22.73
N SER A 135 26.53 -23.16 -23.30
CA SER A 135 26.10 -21.93 -22.62
C SER A 135 25.19 -22.18 -21.43
N THR A 136 24.39 -23.24 -21.47
CA THR A 136 23.57 -23.65 -20.33
C THR A 136 24.48 -24.05 -19.18
N LEU A 137 25.53 -24.85 -19.41
CA LEU A 137 26.47 -25.26 -18.35
C LEU A 137 27.21 -24.09 -17.71
N ILE A 138 27.57 -23.06 -18.48
CA ILE A 138 28.16 -21.81 -17.95
C ILE A 138 27.13 -21.06 -17.11
N LEU A 139 25.96 -20.79 -17.69
CA LEU A 139 24.98 -19.88 -17.07
C LEU A 139 24.27 -20.51 -15.87
N THR A 140 24.23 -21.85 -15.78
CA THR A 140 23.73 -22.57 -14.59
C THR A 140 24.84 -22.93 -13.61
N THR A 141 26.08 -22.52 -13.87
CA THR A 141 27.26 -22.74 -13.00
C THR A 141 27.58 -24.22 -12.72
N VAL A 142 27.17 -25.14 -13.60
CA VAL A 142 27.50 -26.58 -13.47
C VAL A 142 28.97 -26.84 -13.79
N GLY A 143 29.53 -26.12 -14.78
CA GLY A 143 30.98 -26.03 -15.00
C GLY A 143 31.69 -27.25 -15.62
N ASP A 144 30.97 -28.26 -16.15
CA ASP A 144 31.58 -29.44 -16.77
C ASP A 144 32.02 -29.16 -18.22
N MET A 145 33.05 -28.33 -18.38
CA MET A 145 33.53 -27.88 -19.69
C MET A 145 35.04 -28.04 -19.83
N PRO A 146 35.54 -28.28 -21.05
CA PRO A 146 36.97 -28.33 -21.31
C PRO A 146 37.66 -27.02 -20.92
N GLU A 147 38.90 -27.11 -20.45
CA GLU A 147 39.68 -25.94 -20.02
C GLU A 147 40.01 -25.02 -21.21
N PRO A 148 39.71 -23.70 -21.11
CA PRO A 148 40.09 -22.73 -22.12
C PRO A 148 41.62 -22.66 -22.22
N GLN A 149 42.14 -22.49 -23.44
CA GLN A 149 43.56 -22.43 -23.73
C GLN A 149 44.01 -21.01 -24.10
N ARG A 150 43.09 -20.20 -24.66
CA ARG A 150 43.39 -18.85 -25.16
C ARG A 150 42.80 -17.77 -24.26
N GLU A 151 43.44 -16.61 -24.23
CA GLU A 151 43.01 -15.46 -23.41
C GLU A 151 41.56 -15.04 -23.71
N GLU A 152 41.16 -15.09 -24.98
CA GLU A 152 39.81 -14.78 -25.46
C GLU A 152 38.75 -15.74 -24.86
N GLU A 153 39.09 -17.02 -24.76
CA GLU A 153 38.23 -18.06 -24.19
C GLU A 153 38.11 -17.88 -22.67
N PHE A 154 39.21 -17.55 -21.98
CA PHE A 154 39.21 -17.23 -20.55
C PHE A 154 38.34 -16.02 -20.21
N LEU A 155 38.44 -14.95 -21.00
CA LEU A 155 37.61 -13.75 -20.83
C LEU A 155 36.13 -14.06 -21.06
N PHE A 156 35.81 -14.82 -22.10
CA PHE A 156 34.43 -15.21 -22.40
C PHE A 156 33.82 -16.06 -21.28
N VAL A 157 34.53 -17.09 -20.83
CA VAL A 157 34.07 -17.97 -19.75
C VAL A 157 33.91 -17.20 -18.44
N THR A 158 34.88 -16.34 -18.09
CA THR A 158 34.83 -15.53 -16.87
C THR A 158 33.68 -14.52 -16.89
N ALA A 159 33.48 -13.82 -18.01
CA ALA A 159 32.35 -12.91 -18.18
C ALA A 159 31.00 -13.65 -18.11
N GLY A 160 30.91 -14.84 -18.71
CA GLY A 160 29.75 -15.71 -18.63
C GLY A 160 29.44 -16.16 -17.21
N PHE A 161 30.45 -16.56 -16.42
CA PHE A 161 30.27 -16.93 -15.01
C PHE A 161 29.84 -15.74 -14.14
N LEU A 162 30.41 -14.55 -14.35
CA LEU A 162 29.97 -13.34 -13.62
C LEU A 162 28.51 -13.00 -13.94
N LEU A 163 28.13 -13.08 -15.22
CA LEU A 163 26.73 -12.91 -15.65
C LEU A 163 25.83 -13.98 -15.01
N ALA A 164 26.29 -15.23 -14.93
CA ALA A 164 25.56 -16.35 -14.34
C ALA A 164 25.28 -16.12 -12.86
N VAL A 165 26.30 -15.81 -12.06
CA VAL A 165 26.17 -15.66 -10.60
C VAL A 165 25.31 -14.45 -10.25
N LEU A 166 25.51 -13.31 -10.90
CA LEU A 166 24.69 -12.10 -10.70
C LEU A 166 23.25 -12.34 -11.18
N GLY A 167 23.08 -12.95 -12.36
CA GLY A 167 21.79 -13.30 -12.90
C GLY A 167 21.02 -14.24 -11.99
N PHE A 168 21.62 -15.35 -11.58
CA PHE A 168 20.98 -16.36 -10.72
C PHE A 168 20.57 -15.80 -9.35
N ALA A 169 21.40 -14.93 -8.75
CA ALA A 169 21.07 -14.24 -7.51
C ALA A 169 19.81 -13.37 -7.65
N THR A 170 19.73 -12.57 -8.73
CA THR A 170 18.55 -11.71 -8.97
C THR A 170 17.28 -12.52 -9.30
N ILE A 171 17.40 -13.57 -10.10
CA ILE A 171 16.30 -14.48 -10.47
C ILE A 171 15.75 -15.14 -9.21
N THR A 172 16.61 -15.76 -8.40
CA THR A 172 16.19 -16.46 -7.17
C THR A 172 15.55 -15.50 -6.16
N GLY A 173 16.10 -14.29 -6.00
CA GLY A 173 15.50 -13.25 -5.15
C GLY A 173 14.10 -12.83 -5.61
N SER A 174 13.92 -12.65 -6.92
CA SER A 174 12.61 -12.27 -7.49
C SER A 174 11.56 -13.37 -7.35
N ILE A 175 11.92 -14.64 -7.56
CA ILE A 175 11.02 -15.79 -7.36
C ILE A 175 10.62 -15.89 -5.88
N SER A 176 11.59 -15.76 -4.97
CA SER A 176 11.34 -15.78 -3.53
C SER A 176 10.35 -14.68 -3.09
N SER A 177 10.51 -13.47 -3.62
CA SER A 177 9.58 -12.36 -3.36
C SER A 177 8.17 -12.61 -3.90
N VAL A 178 8.02 -13.26 -5.05
CA VAL A 178 6.69 -13.62 -5.58
C VAL A 178 6.01 -14.67 -4.68
N ILE A 179 6.76 -15.66 -4.20
CA ILE A 179 6.23 -16.71 -3.31
C ILE A 179 5.83 -16.11 -1.95
N SER A 180 6.67 -15.27 -1.36
CA SER A 180 6.35 -14.64 -0.06
C SER A 180 5.14 -13.72 -0.16
N ASN A 181 5.02 -12.95 -1.26
CA ASN A 181 3.88 -12.08 -1.49
C ASN A 181 2.58 -12.86 -1.78
N MET A 182 2.67 -14.01 -2.45
CA MET A 182 1.52 -14.88 -2.68
C MET A 182 0.96 -15.43 -1.37
N ASN A 183 1.83 -15.79 -0.42
CA ASN A 183 1.43 -16.35 0.87
C ASN A 183 1.06 -15.29 1.91
N ALA A 184 1.25 -14.00 1.63
CA ALA A 184 1.03 -12.93 2.60
C ALA A 184 -0.45 -12.76 2.99
N ALA A 185 -1.37 -12.90 2.03
CA ALA A 185 -2.81 -12.80 2.30
C ALA A 185 -3.30 -13.95 3.19
N ASP A 186 -2.86 -15.18 2.89
CA ASP A 186 -3.19 -16.37 3.68
C ASP A 186 -2.60 -16.28 5.09
N ALA A 187 -1.37 -15.78 5.23
CA ALA A 187 -0.74 -15.56 6.52
C ALA A 187 -1.43 -14.47 7.36
N ALA A 188 -2.04 -13.47 6.71
CA ALA A 188 -2.83 -12.45 7.39
C ALA A 188 -4.19 -12.98 7.88
N PHE A 189 -4.82 -13.87 7.11
CA PHE A 189 -6.13 -14.43 7.45
C PHE A 189 -6.04 -15.58 8.45
N TYR A 190 -5.00 -16.41 8.36
CA TYR A 190 -4.70 -17.50 9.28
C TYR A 190 -3.38 -17.25 10.00
N PRO A 191 -3.33 -16.29 10.95
CA PRO A 191 -2.13 -16.03 11.71
C PRO A 191 -1.70 -17.30 12.46
N ASP A 192 -0.38 -17.50 12.55
CA ASP A 192 0.21 -18.68 13.17
C ASP A 192 -0.39 -18.89 14.57
N PRO A 193 -1.06 -20.02 14.86
CA PRO A 193 -1.65 -20.27 16.18
C PRO A 193 -0.59 -20.63 17.23
N GLN A 194 0.67 -20.84 16.86
CA GLN A 194 1.72 -21.25 17.79
C GLN A 194 1.95 -20.31 18.98
N PRO A 195 1.97 -18.96 18.83
CA PRO A 195 2.11 -18.06 19.97
C PRO A 195 0.99 -18.23 21.00
N VAL A 196 -0.26 -18.36 20.53
CA VAL A 196 -1.42 -18.63 21.41
C VAL A 196 -1.27 -19.99 22.07
N ARG A 197 -0.88 -21.03 21.32
CA ARG A 197 -0.65 -22.38 21.88
C ARG A 197 0.47 -22.39 22.92
N ARG A 198 1.56 -21.64 22.71
CA ARG A 198 2.67 -21.48 23.65
C ARG A 198 2.20 -20.77 24.92
N TYR A 199 1.46 -19.68 24.78
CA TYR A 199 0.86 -18.97 25.91
C TYR A 199 -0.06 -19.87 26.74
N LEU A 200 -0.97 -20.60 26.09
CA LEU A 200 -1.89 -21.51 26.76
C LEU A 200 -1.17 -22.64 27.51
N ARG A 201 -0.11 -23.21 26.93
CA ARG A 201 0.74 -24.20 27.59
C ARG A 201 1.47 -23.62 28.80
N ALA A 202 1.99 -22.40 28.69
CA ALA A 202 2.65 -21.71 29.81
C ALA A 202 1.67 -21.44 30.97
N GLN A 203 0.39 -21.18 30.67
CA GLN A 203 -0.68 -21.04 31.66
C GLN A 203 -1.22 -22.39 32.17
N GLY A 204 -0.61 -23.52 31.80
CA GLY A 204 -1.04 -24.86 32.23
C GLY A 204 -2.39 -25.30 31.65
N VAL A 205 -2.92 -24.61 30.62
CA VAL A 205 -4.19 -24.96 29.99
C VAL A 205 -4.00 -26.23 29.18
N ARG A 206 -4.57 -27.33 29.67
CA ARG A 206 -4.56 -28.62 28.96
C ARG A 206 -5.43 -28.53 27.70
N PRO A 207 -5.00 -29.11 26.56
CA PRO A 207 -5.85 -29.21 25.39
C PRO A 207 -7.10 -30.04 25.72
N ARG A 208 -8.28 -29.42 25.75
CA ARG A 208 -9.56 -30.14 25.88
C ARG A 208 -9.82 -30.89 24.58
N ARG A 209 -10.03 -32.20 24.66
CA ARG A 209 -10.47 -33.07 23.54
C ARG A 209 -11.97 -32.96 23.25
N THR A 210 -12.72 -32.20 24.04
CA THR A 210 -14.18 -32.05 23.94
C THR A 210 -14.56 -30.61 23.59
N PRO A 211 -15.66 -30.39 22.85
CA PRO A 211 -16.12 -29.04 22.52
C PRO A 211 -16.39 -28.23 23.81
N PRO A 212 -16.11 -26.92 23.79
CA PRO A 212 -16.22 -26.09 24.98
C PRO A 212 -17.67 -26.01 25.47
N GLN A 213 -17.92 -26.41 26.73
CA GLN A 213 -19.09 -25.94 27.45
C GLN A 213 -18.88 -24.48 27.87
N PRO A 214 -19.90 -23.62 27.77
CA PRO A 214 -19.78 -22.21 28.10
C PRO A 214 -19.50 -22.01 29.60
N PRO A 215 -18.62 -21.08 29.97
CA PRO A 215 -18.44 -20.71 31.37
C PRO A 215 -19.69 -20.02 31.91
N ALA A 216 -20.01 -20.28 33.17
CA ALA A 216 -21.03 -19.53 33.92
C ALA A 216 -20.65 -18.04 33.95
N PRO A 217 -21.61 -17.12 33.78
CA PRO A 217 -21.31 -15.70 33.67
C PRO A 217 -20.76 -15.15 35.00
N PRO A 218 -19.66 -14.36 34.98
CA PRO A 218 -19.23 -13.62 36.15
C PRO A 218 -20.21 -12.47 36.39
N GLY A 219 -20.68 -12.36 37.64
CA GLY A 219 -21.40 -11.18 38.10
C GLY A 219 -20.49 -9.98 38.09
N LEU A 220 -20.84 -8.96 37.30
CA LEU A 220 -20.15 -7.68 37.29
C LEU A 220 -21.16 -6.52 37.41
N THR A 221 -20.75 -5.61 38.27
CA THR A 221 -21.47 -4.48 38.85
C THR A 221 -21.58 -3.28 37.93
N ALA A 222 -22.77 -2.66 37.96
CA ALA A 222 -23.21 -1.28 37.74
C ALA A 222 -22.36 -0.27 36.90
N ALA A 223 -23.02 0.36 35.92
CA ALA A 223 -23.11 1.84 35.78
C ALA A 223 -24.22 2.28 34.77
N SER A 224 -24.94 3.33 35.18
CA SER A 224 -25.93 4.22 34.53
C SER A 224 -27.02 3.65 33.58
N ALA A 225 -28.23 3.49 34.15
CA ALA A 225 -29.50 3.34 33.44
C ALA A 225 -30.20 4.70 33.28
N SER A 226 -30.98 4.87 32.22
CA SER A 226 -31.85 6.03 32.02
C SER A 226 -32.91 6.12 33.13
N PRO A 227 -33.30 7.34 33.56
CA PRO A 227 -34.31 7.52 34.60
C PRO A 227 -35.63 6.82 34.22
N GLY A 228 -36.16 5.96 35.11
CA GLY A 228 -37.48 5.33 34.97
C GLY A 228 -37.54 3.93 34.35
N ASN A 229 -36.41 3.32 33.97
CA ASN A 229 -36.37 1.91 33.54
C ASN A 229 -36.35 0.96 34.75
N THR A 230 -37.40 0.15 34.93
CA THR A 230 -37.53 -0.80 36.05
C THR A 230 -36.58 -1.99 35.95
N SER A 231 -36.00 -2.25 34.77
CA SER A 231 -35.18 -3.45 34.50
C SER A 231 -33.65 -3.24 34.55
N GLY A 232 -33.18 -2.01 34.73
CA GLY A 232 -31.75 -1.69 34.83
C GLY A 232 -30.92 -2.12 33.60
N ASN A 233 -29.58 -2.13 33.73
CA ASN A 233 -28.65 -2.51 32.66
C ASN A 233 -28.37 -4.04 32.61
N ARG A 234 -29.38 -4.86 32.95
CA ARG A 234 -29.25 -6.32 32.98
C ARG A 234 -29.74 -6.93 31.67
N ARG A 235 -29.00 -7.94 31.18
CA ARG A 235 -29.45 -8.76 30.05
C ARG A 235 -30.77 -9.41 30.41
N THR A 236 -31.76 -9.27 29.55
CA THR A 236 -33.13 -9.79 29.77
C THR A 236 -33.30 -11.22 29.29
N ALA A 237 -32.33 -11.75 28.54
CA ALA A 237 -32.33 -13.10 28.01
C ALA A 237 -30.89 -13.62 27.86
N ASN A 238 -30.75 -14.93 27.95
CA ASN A 238 -29.53 -15.64 27.55
C ASN A 238 -29.68 -16.08 26.09
N ILE A 239 -28.69 -15.76 25.27
CA ILE A 239 -28.62 -16.14 23.86
C ILE A 239 -27.39 -17.01 23.69
N MET A 240 -27.56 -18.18 23.07
CA MET A 240 -26.48 -19.12 22.78
C MET A 240 -26.46 -19.41 21.29
N SER A 241 -25.26 -19.43 20.68
CA SER A 241 -25.08 -19.84 19.30
C SER A 241 -25.16 -21.37 19.20
N ILE A 242 -25.94 -21.88 18.27
CA ILE A 242 -26.04 -23.32 18.01
C ILE A 242 -24.80 -23.81 17.23
N GLY A 243 -24.22 -22.94 16.40
CA GLY A 243 -23.01 -23.20 15.62
C GLY A 243 -22.13 -21.96 15.51
N TYR A 244 -21.31 -21.88 14.45
CA TYR A 244 -20.54 -20.69 14.17
C TYR A 244 -21.47 -19.53 13.76
N SER A 245 -21.22 -18.34 14.28
CA SER A 245 -22.01 -17.15 14.01
C SER A 245 -21.10 -15.93 13.98
N ASP A 246 -21.10 -15.22 12.86
CA ASP A 246 -20.38 -13.95 12.72
C ASP A 246 -21.31 -12.82 13.15
N LEU A 247 -20.94 -12.12 14.22
CA LEU A 247 -21.76 -11.07 14.84
C LEU A 247 -21.06 -9.73 14.71
N PHE A 248 -21.83 -8.71 14.32
CA PHE A 248 -21.39 -7.32 14.44
C PHE A 248 -21.79 -6.79 15.82
N CYS A 249 -20.81 -6.36 16.59
CA CYS A 249 -21.02 -5.77 17.91
C CYS A 249 -20.95 -4.25 17.80
N LEU A 250 -21.98 -3.57 18.31
CA LEU A 250 -21.97 -2.11 18.48
C LEU A 250 -21.88 -1.81 19.98
N SER A 251 -20.83 -1.11 20.40
CA SER A 251 -20.70 -0.69 21.79
C SER A 251 -21.67 0.46 22.10
N LYS A 252 -22.00 0.64 23.39
CA LYS A 252 -22.89 1.73 23.81
C LYS A 252 -22.19 3.08 23.63
N GLU A 253 -20.88 3.10 23.84
CA GLU A 253 -20.02 4.26 23.70
C GLU A 253 -19.97 4.74 22.25
N ASP A 254 -19.70 3.83 21.30
CA ASP A 254 -19.66 4.15 19.86
C ASP A 254 -21.03 4.64 19.37
N LEU A 255 -22.12 4.00 19.84
CA LEU A 255 -23.47 4.44 19.51
C LEU A 255 -23.75 5.85 20.06
N ALA A 256 -23.33 6.15 21.30
CA ALA A 256 -23.55 7.46 21.90
C ALA A 256 -22.76 8.56 21.17
N GLU A 257 -21.53 8.25 20.74
CA GLU A 257 -20.71 9.16 19.93
C GLU A 257 -21.39 9.49 18.59
N VAL A 258 -21.81 8.47 17.84
CA VAL A 258 -22.52 8.67 16.56
C VAL A 258 -23.82 9.44 16.76
N LEU A 259 -24.56 9.16 17.83
CA LEU A 259 -25.81 9.87 18.13
C LEU A 259 -25.60 11.32 18.62
N ALA A 260 -24.38 11.70 19.01
CA ALA A 260 -24.04 13.09 19.29
C ALA A 260 -23.93 13.92 18.00
N GLU A 261 -23.42 13.33 16.92
CA GLU A 261 -23.34 13.98 15.60
C GLU A 261 -24.70 14.08 14.90
N PHE A 262 -25.59 13.11 15.13
CA PHE A 262 -26.90 13.03 14.48
C PHE A 262 -28.07 13.15 15.49
N PRO A 263 -28.36 14.37 15.99
CA PRO A 263 -29.38 14.58 17.00
C PRO A 263 -30.81 14.21 16.53
N SER A 264 -31.09 14.33 15.23
CA SER A 264 -32.38 13.89 14.65
C SER A 264 -32.56 12.37 14.73
N ALA A 265 -31.51 11.60 14.45
CA ALA A 265 -31.53 10.14 14.57
C ALA A 265 -31.64 9.70 16.03
N ARG A 266 -30.97 10.41 16.94
CA ARG A 266 -31.07 10.20 18.39
C ARG A 266 -32.51 10.34 18.87
N ALA A 267 -33.21 11.40 18.47
CA ALA A 267 -34.60 11.63 18.85
C ALA A 267 -35.52 10.49 18.39
N VAL A 268 -35.34 10.00 17.15
CA VAL A 268 -36.12 8.88 16.61
C VAL A 268 -35.82 7.57 17.36
N MET A 269 -34.55 7.29 17.65
CA MET A 269 -34.14 6.10 18.38
C MET A 269 -34.64 6.11 19.83
N GLU A 270 -34.57 7.25 20.52
CA GLU A 270 -35.10 7.39 21.88
C GLU A 270 -36.61 7.21 21.90
N ALA A 271 -37.35 7.80 20.94
CA ALA A 271 -38.79 7.60 20.82
C ALA A 271 -39.15 6.12 20.61
N LYS A 272 -38.40 5.42 19.75
CA LYS A 272 -38.61 3.99 19.51
C LYS A 272 -38.25 3.14 20.73
N GLY A 273 -37.17 3.49 21.43
CA GLY A 273 -36.76 2.84 22.67
C GLY A 273 -37.84 2.95 23.75
N ARG A 274 -38.43 4.14 23.92
CA ARG A 274 -39.55 4.37 24.86
C ARG A 274 -40.78 3.53 24.49
N GLU A 275 -41.16 3.50 23.22
CA GLU A 275 -42.29 2.70 22.74
C GLU A 275 -42.09 1.20 23.08
N LEU A 276 -40.89 0.67 22.86
CA LEU A 276 -40.58 -0.73 23.17
C LEU A 276 -40.61 -1.01 24.68
N LEU A 277 -40.07 -0.12 25.50
CA LEU A 277 -40.10 -0.27 26.97
C LEU A 277 -41.53 -0.20 27.53
N LEU A 278 -42.38 0.66 26.98
CA LEU A 278 -43.81 0.74 27.32
C LEU A 278 -44.54 -0.57 26.95
N ARG A 279 -44.33 -1.08 25.73
CA ARG A 279 -44.92 -2.38 25.31
C ARG A 279 -44.48 -3.54 26.20
N MET A 280 -43.25 -3.50 26.70
CA MET A 280 -42.72 -4.52 27.61
C MET A 280 -43.13 -4.30 29.08
N GLY A 281 -43.88 -3.25 29.40
CA GLY A 281 -44.29 -2.92 30.78
C GLY A 281 -43.12 -2.55 31.70
N LYS A 282 -42.01 -2.06 31.14
CA LYS A 282 -40.73 -1.80 31.85
C LYS A 282 -40.42 -0.32 32.05
N LEU A 283 -41.36 0.56 31.70
CA LEU A 283 -41.23 2.00 31.86
C LEU A 283 -42.29 2.50 32.84
N ASP A 284 -41.85 3.14 33.92
CA ASP A 284 -42.75 3.80 34.85
C ASP A 284 -43.03 5.24 34.39
N VAL A 285 -44.24 5.45 33.86
CA VAL A 285 -44.72 6.71 33.26
C VAL A 285 -44.62 7.89 34.25
N HIS A 286 -44.79 7.64 35.55
CA HIS A 286 -44.72 8.71 36.56
C HIS A 286 -43.29 9.19 36.78
N THR A 287 -42.31 8.27 36.79
CA THR A 287 -40.90 8.63 36.93
C THR A 287 -40.34 9.32 35.69
N GLU A 288 -40.81 8.94 34.50
CA GLU A 288 -40.42 9.61 33.25
C GLU A 288 -40.97 11.04 33.18
N ALA A 289 -42.24 11.24 33.56
CA ALA A 289 -42.83 12.58 33.61
C ALA A 289 -42.08 13.50 34.59
N ALA A 290 -41.63 12.97 35.73
CA ALA A 290 -40.80 13.71 36.67
C ALA A 290 -39.40 14.03 36.12
N ALA A 291 -38.78 13.09 35.40
CA ALA A 291 -37.49 13.31 34.75
C ALA A 291 -37.57 14.35 33.62
N ALA A 292 -38.61 14.30 32.79
CA ALA A 292 -38.84 15.27 31.72
C ALA A 292 -39.10 16.68 32.27
N GLU A 293 -39.82 16.79 33.38
CA GLU A 293 -40.03 18.07 34.07
C GLU A 293 -38.72 18.60 34.68
N ALA A 294 -37.88 17.73 35.24
CA ALA A 294 -36.57 18.11 35.76
C ALA A 294 -35.63 18.59 34.64
N GLU A 295 -35.64 17.94 33.48
CA GLU A 295 -34.83 18.31 32.32
C GLU A 295 -35.26 19.66 31.72
N ARG A 296 -36.58 19.93 31.64
CA ARG A 296 -37.11 21.25 31.27
C ARG A 296 -36.67 22.34 32.25
N ARG A 297 -36.65 22.05 33.56
CA ARG A 297 -36.16 22.99 34.58
C ARG A 297 -34.66 23.23 34.45
N ALA A 298 -33.87 22.19 34.14
CA ALA A 298 -32.44 22.33 33.90
C ALA A 298 -32.16 23.23 32.68
N GLN A 299 -32.84 23.01 31.56
CA GLN A 299 -32.74 23.88 30.37
C GLN A 299 -33.17 25.33 30.67
N ALA A 300 -34.22 25.52 31.47
CA ALA A 300 -34.65 26.85 31.91
C ALA A 300 -33.59 27.54 32.80
N LEU A 301 -32.89 26.77 33.64
CA LEU A 301 -31.79 27.30 34.46
C LEU A 301 -30.55 27.62 33.63
N GLU A 302 -30.20 26.81 32.64
CA GLU A 302 -29.10 27.08 31.71
C GLU A 302 -29.34 28.37 30.91
N THR A 303 -30.52 28.52 30.33
CA THR A 303 -30.88 29.76 29.62
C THR A 303 -30.91 30.99 30.53
N ALA A 304 -31.39 30.84 31.78
CA ALA A 304 -31.32 31.91 32.77
C ALA A 304 -29.87 32.26 33.17
N TRP A 305 -29.00 31.25 33.29
CA TRP A 305 -27.59 31.41 33.59
C TRP A 305 -26.83 32.15 32.49
N GLU A 306 -27.04 31.78 31.22
CA GLU A 306 -26.51 32.53 30.06
C GLU A 306 -27.00 33.99 30.07
N GLY A 307 -28.28 34.20 30.41
CA GLY A 307 -28.86 35.53 30.61
C GLY A 307 -28.19 36.33 31.74
N LEU A 308 -27.77 35.68 32.82
CA LEU A 308 -27.04 36.33 33.92
C LEU A 308 -25.59 36.62 33.56
N GLN A 309 -24.89 35.70 32.89
CA GLN A 309 -23.52 35.92 32.41
C GLN A 309 -23.44 37.12 31.47
N THR A 310 -24.37 37.23 30.53
CA THR A 310 -24.44 38.37 29.61
C THR A 310 -24.71 39.70 30.34
N ARG A 311 -25.55 39.71 31.38
CA ARG A 311 -25.79 40.89 32.23
C ARG A 311 -24.57 41.27 33.07
N ALA A 312 -23.90 40.29 33.67
CA ALA A 312 -22.68 40.50 34.46
C ALA A 312 -21.56 41.10 33.60
N ALA A 313 -21.33 40.56 32.40
CA ALA A 313 -20.37 41.10 31.44
C ALA A 313 -20.68 42.58 31.09
N ARG A 314 -21.97 42.92 30.91
CA ARG A 314 -22.40 44.29 30.62
C ARG A 314 -22.16 45.24 31.81
N LEU A 315 -22.41 44.80 33.04
CA LEU A 315 -22.16 45.61 34.25
C LEU A 315 -20.67 45.83 34.49
N LEU A 316 -19.83 44.80 34.29
CA LEU A 316 -18.38 44.94 34.38
C LEU A 316 -17.86 45.98 33.37
N ALA A 317 -18.30 45.90 32.11
CA ALA A 317 -17.95 46.90 31.10
C ALA A 317 -18.41 48.32 31.48
N GLN A 318 -19.59 48.47 32.11
CA GLN A 318 -20.06 49.76 32.61
C GLN A 318 -19.19 50.29 33.76
N LEU A 319 -18.82 49.45 34.73
CA LEU A 319 -17.96 49.81 35.84
C LEU A 319 -16.58 50.24 35.34
N GLU A 320 -15.96 49.48 34.45
CA GLU A 320 -14.68 49.85 33.83
C GLU A 320 -14.78 51.19 33.09
N SER A 321 -15.85 51.41 32.32
CA SER A 321 -16.06 52.68 31.61
C SER A 321 -16.24 53.88 32.56
N SER A 322 -16.89 53.66 33.71
CA SER A 322 -17.13 54.70 34.71
C SER A 322 -15.89 55.01 35.55
N ALA A 323 -15.14 53.98 35.94
CA ALA A 323 -13.83 54.11 36.58
C ALA A 323 -12.85 54.85 35.67
N PHE A 324 -12.81 54.51 34.38
CA PHE A 324 -11.99 55.20 33.39
C PHE A 324 -12.38 56.69 33.26
N LYS A 325 -13.68 57.01 33.20
CA LYS A 325 -14.17 58.40 33.18
C LYS A 325 -13.83 59.17 34.45
N LEU A 326 -13.91 58.53 35.62
CA LEU A 326 -13.54 59.13 36.90
C LEU A 326 -12.04 59.42 36.97
N ALA A 327 -11.18 58.48 36.55
CA ALA A 327 -9.74 58.69 36.47
C ALA A 327 -9.37 59.91 35.59
N LEU A 328 -10.02 60.03 34.42
CA LEU A 328 -9.88 61.19 33.53
C LEU A 328 -10.35 62.49 34.18
N ARG A 329 -11.42 62.48 34.99
CA ARG A 329 -11.90 63.66 35.73
C ARG A 329 -10.93 64.07 36.84
N VAL A 330 -10.42 63.11 37.62
CA VAL A 330 -9.41 63.35 38.66
C VAL A 330 -8.16 63.97 38.05
N GLN A 331 -7.63 63.40 36.97
CA GLN A 331 -6.47 63.94 36.26
C GLN A 331 -6.71 65.37 35.75
N ARG A 332 -7.93 65.67 35.29
CA ARG A 332 -8.32 67.01 34.81
C ARG A 332 -8.43 68.02 35.97
N LEU A 333 -8.95 67.60 37.13
CA LEU A 333 -8.99 68.40 38.35
C LEU A 333 -7.59 68.66 38.91
N GLU A 334 -6.71 67.65 38.96
CA GLU A 334 -5.30 67.80 39.35
C GLU A 334 -4.59 68.82 38.46
N ARG A 335 -4.80 68.77 37.14
CA ARG A 335 -4.23 69.77 36.21
C ARG A 335 -4.77 71.17 36.48
N ARG A 336 -6.05 71.33 36.87
CA ARG A 336 -6.62 72.63 37.25
C ARG A 336 -6.07 73.13 38.58
N LEU A 337 -5.93 72.25 39.58
CA LEU A 337 -5.36 72.59 40.89
C LEU A 337 -3.89 73.00 40.76
N ARG A 338 -3.11 72.29 39.93
CA ARG A 338 -1.73 72.67 39.60
C ARG A 338 -1.63 74.03 38.90
N ARG A 339 -2.65 74.45 38.15
CA ARG A 339 -2.72 75.79 37.53
C ARG A 339 -3.17 76.89 38.50
N GLN A 340 -3.92 76.55 39.55
CA GLN A 340 -4.39 77.51 40.57
C GLN A 340 -3.41 77.71 41.72
N ARG A 341 -2.38 76.87 41.85
CA ARG A 341 -1.33 77.03 42.86
C ARG A 341 -0.45 78.24 42.49
N PRO A 342 -0.51 79.37 43.22
CA PRO A 342 0.36 80.51 42.97
C PRO A 342 1.79 80.13 43.38
N ALA A 343 2.78 80.56 42.60
CA ALA A 343 4.18 80.53 43.03
C ALA A 343 4.35 81.47 44.22
N GLY A 344 4.40 80.92 45.44
CA GLY A 344 4.55 81.72 46.65
C GLY A 344 4.33 80.91 47.92
N ALA A 345 5.34 80.14 48.32
CA ALA A 345 5.72 79.88 49.72
C ALA A 345 6.95 78.97 49.68
N ALA A 346 8.12 79.61 49.65
CA ALA A 346 9.38 79.02 50.07
C ALA A 346 9.38 78.90 51.60
N GLY A 347 9.92 77.78 52.07
CA GLY A 347 10.20 77.42 53.45
C GLY A 347 10.95 76.11 53.40
#